data_AF-A0A496PV25-F1
#
_entry.id   AF-A0A496PV25-F1
#
_cell.length_a   1.000
_cell.length_b   1.000
_cell.length_c   1.000
_cell.angle_alpha   90.00
_cell.angle_beta   90.00
_cell.angle_gamma   90.00
#
_symmetry.space_group_name_H-M   'P 1'
#
loop_
_entity.id
_entity.type
_entity.pdbx_description
1 polymer ?
#
loop_
_entity_poly.entity_id
_entity_poly.type
_entity_poly.pdbx_seq_one_letter_code
_entity_poly.pdbx_strand_id
1 'polypeptide(L)'
;MVRPSRTLDLLFRKPAERDPADDLKRQADRICFLIVASDYPDVDIDIEIGNLRKWCGKHFPERRDLFEIIYVNRFQRLRDQFRS
;
A
#
# COMPACT_ATOMS: atom_id res chain seq x y z
N MET A 1 10.45 6.99 -47.27
CA MET A 1 10.47 7.31 -45.82
C MET A 1 9.07 7.04 -45.26
N VAL A 2 8.83 5.81 -44.81
CA VAL A 2 7.51 5.37 -44.32
C VAL A 2 7.33 5.95 -42.91
N ARG A 3 6.34 6.82 -42.72
CA ARG A 3 5.95 7.27 -41.37
C ARG A 3 5.39 6.04 -40.63
N PRO A 4 5.87 5.70 -39.43
CA PRO A 4 5.30 4.58 -38.69
C PRO A 4 3.83 4.87 -38.44
N SER A 5 3.00 3.84 -38.66
CA SER A 5 1.55 3.91 -38.51
C SER A 5 1.21 4.23 -37.05
N ARG A 6 0.33 5.21 -36.83
CA ARG A 6 -0.18 5.67 -35.52
C ARG A 6 -0.73 4.53 -34.63
N THR A 7 -1.04 3.40 -35.26
CA THR A 7 -1.49 2.16 -34.62
C THR A 7 -0.40 1.45 -33.80
N LEU A 8 0.89 1.61 -34.15
CA LEU A 8 1.98 0.96 -33.41
C LEU A 8 2.20 1.58 -32.02
N ASP A 9 2.04 2.90 -31.88
CA ASP A 9 2.24 3.59 -30.59
C ASP A 9 1.23 3.15 -29.52
N LEU A 10 0.01 2.74 -29.92
CA LEU A 10 -1.02 2.23 -29.02
C LEU A 10 -0.72 0.80 -28.55
N LEU A 11 -0.01 0.01 -29.36
CA LEU A 11 0.40 -1.37 -29.02
C LEU A 11 1.61 -1.39 -28.09
N PHE A 12 2.44 -0.34 -28.09
CA PHE A 12 3.62 -0.20 -27.23
C PHE A 12 3.42 0.71 -26.01
N ARG A 13 2.17 1.10 -25.71
CA ARG A 13 1.89 1.78 -24.45
C ARG A 13 2.22 0.82 -23.31
N LYS A 14 3.41 0.97 -22.73
CA LYS A 14 3.77 0.29 -21.48
C LYS A 14 2.61 0.52 -20.51
N PRO A 15 2.06 -0.53 -19.88
CA PRO A 15 1.09 -0.32 -18.81
C PRO A 15 1.73 0.67 -17.84
N ALA A 16 0.99 1.73 -17.47
CA ALA A 16 1.50 2.73 -16.56
C ALA A 16 2.05 2.01 -15.34
N GLU A 17 3.36 2.12 -15.14
CA GLU A 17 4.05 1.53 -14.00
C GLU A 17 3.35 2.10 -12.76
N ARG A 18 2.69 1.23 -11.97
CA ARG A 18 1.90 1.69 -10.82
C ARG A 18 2.83 2.43 -9.88
N ASP A 19 2.42 3.64 -9.48
CA ASP A 19 3.16 4.42 -8.51
C ASP A 19 3.23 3.62 -7.19
N PRO A 20 4.43 3.31 -6.66
CA PRO A 20 4.56 2.64 -5.37
C PRO A 20 3.81 3.36 -4.23
N ALA A 21 3.57 4.67 -4.34
CA ALA A 21 2.77 5.40 -3.36
C ALA A 21 1.28 4.98 -3.38
N ASP A 22 0.73 4.68 -4.55
CA ASP A 22 -0.64 4.18 -4.69
C ASP A 22 -0.77 2.78 -4.09
N ASP A 23 0.22 1.92 -4.31
CA ASP A 23 0.23 0.57 -3.74
C ASP A 23 0.39 0.60 -2.21
N LEU A 24 1.23 1.49 -1.68
CA LEU A 24 1.34 1.74 -0.23
C LEU A 24 -0.01 2.14 0.36
N LYS A 25 -0.68 3.12 -0.26
CA LYS A 25 -1.99 3.61 0.19
C LYS A 25 -3.03 2.49 0.17
N ARG A 26 -3.11 1.71 -0.91
CA ARG A 26 -4.06 0.59 -1.03
C ARG A 26 -3.84 -0.48 0.04
N GLN A 27 -2.60 -0.85 0.31
CA GLN A 27 -2.29 -1.84 1.34
C GLN A 27 -2.62 -1.31 2.73
N ALA A 28 -2.33 -0.03 3.01
CA ALA A 28 -2.72 0.59 4.27
C ALA A 28 -4.24 0.69 4.45
N ASP A 29 -4.98 1.02 3.39
CA ASP A 29 -6.45 1.08 3.43
C ASP A 29 -7.05 -0.32 3.63
N ARG A 30 -6.43 -1.37 3.08
CA ARG A 30 -6.78 -2.76 3.38
C ARG A 30 -6.61 -3.09 4.86
N ILE A 31 -5.49 -2.70 5.49
CA ILE A 31 -5.29 -2.91 6.93
C ILE A 31 -6.36 -2.17 7.74
N CYS A 32 -6.69 -0.93 7.37
CA CYS A 32 -7.77 -0.19 8.03
C CYS A 32 -9.11 -0.95 7.93
N PHE A 33 -9.43 -1.49 6.75
CA PHE A 33 -10.63 -2.30 6.57
C PHE A 33 -10.61 -3.55 7.46
N LEU A 34 -9.46 -4.26 7.54
CA LEU A 34 -9.33 -5.43 8.41
C LEU A 34 -9.61 -5.07 9.88
N ILE A 35 -9.08 -3.94 10.35
CA ILE A 35 -9.31 -3.48 11.73
C ILE A 35 -10.79 -3.15 11.98
N VAL A 36 -11.42 -2.39 11.09
CA VAL A 36 -12.71 -1.74 11.33
C VAL A 36 -13.91 -2.62 10.97
N ALA A 37 -13.80 -3.44 9.93
CA ALA A 37 -14.94 -4.06 9.26
C ALA A 37 -14.81 -5.58 9.11
N SER A 38 -13.95 -6.21 9.91
CA SER A 38 -13.80 -7.66 9.88
C SER A 38 -13.42 -8.22 11.26
N ASP A 39 -13.74 -9.49 11.48
CA ASP A 39 -13.34 -10.27 12.66
C ASP A 39 -11.93 -10.88 12.49
N TYR A 40 -11.12 -10.33 11.59
CA TYR A 40 -9.79 -10.85 11.30
C TYR A 40 -8.92 -10.79 12.57
N PRO A 41 -8.26 -11.87 13.02
CA PRO A 41 -7.54 -11.88 14.30
C PRO A 41 -6.47 -10.77 14.39
N ASP A 42 -6.27 -10.20 15.58
CA ASP A 42 -5.27 -9.13 15.76
C ASP A 42 -3.85 -9.55 15.39
N VAL A 43 -3.50 -10.81 15.70
CA VAL A 43 -2.21 -11.40 15.31
C VAL A 43 -2.01 -11.39 13.79
N ASP A 44 -3.07 -11.64 13.02
CA ASP A 44 -2.98 -11.64 11.56
C ASP A 44 -2.89 -10.20 11.02
N ILE A 45 -3.52 -9.23 11.69
CA ILE A 45 -3.35 -7.81 11.37
C ILE A 45 -1.91 -7.36 11.65
N ASP A 46 -1.30 -7.80 12.76
CA ASP A 46 0.11 -7.51 13.06
C ASP A 46 1.05 -8.06 11.97
N ILE A 47 0.74 -9.24 11.44
CA ILE A 47 1.47 -9.83 10.30
C ILE A 47 1.33 -8.94 9.06
N GLU A 48 0.11 -8.48 8.72
CA GLU A 48 -0.11 -7.60 7.58
C GLU A 48 0.59 -6.24 7.74
N ILE A 49 0.58 -5.65 8.94
CA ILE A 49 1.34 -4.43 9.24
C ILE A 49 2.85 -4.67 9.08
N GLY A 50 3.35 -5.81 9.56
CA GLY A 50 4.74 -6.21 9.40
C GLY A 50 5.15 -6.40 7.92
N ASN A 51 4.26 -6.98 7.11
CA ASN A 51 4.44 -7.13 5.67
C ASN A 51 4.49 -5.77 4.98
N LEU A 52 3.56 -4.87 5.30
CA LEU A 52 3.53 -3.52 4.76
C LEU A 52 4.79 -2.72 5.14
N ARG A 53 5.26 -2.85 6.39
CA ARG A 53 6.50 -2.22 6.86
C ARG A 53 7.72 -2.70 6.07
N LYS A 54 7.85 -4.02 5.86
CA LYS A 54 8.93 -4.60 5.05
C LYS A 54 8.87 -4.10 3.60
N TRP A 55 7.67 -4.07 3.03
CA TRP A 55 7.44 -3.58 1.68
C TRP A 55 7.81 -2.09 1.56
N CYS A 56 7.36 -1.25 2.50
CA CYS A 56 7.71 0.16 2.54
C CYS A 56 9.22 0.37 2.67
N GLY A 57 9.92 -0.39 3.52
CA GLY A 57 11.37 -0.32 3.65
C GLY A 57 12.14 -0.69 2.38
N LYS A 58 11.56 -1.55 1.52
CA LYS A 58 12.15 -1.91 0.22
C LYS A 58 11.93 -0.81 -0.84
N HIS A 59 10.75 -0.18 -0.86
CA HIS A 59 10.38 0.79 -1.89
C HIS A 59 10.70 2.24 -1.52
N PHE A 60 10.74 2.57 -0.22
CA PHE A 60 10.97 3.90 0.32
C PHE A 60 11.92 3.85 1.53
N PRO A 61 13.18 3.41 1.35
CA PRO A 61 14.11 3.17 2.45
C PRO A 61 14.31 4.40 3.34
N GLU A 62 14.25 5.59 2.76
CA GLU A 62 14.52 6.88 3.41
C GLU A 62 13.32 7.42 4.20
N ARG A 63 12.15 6.77 4.06
CA ARG A 63 10.88 7.20 4.67
C ARG A 63 10.35 6.21 5.69
N ARG A 64 11.20 5.29 6.18
CA ARG A 64 10.80 4.25 7.13
C ARG A 64 10.26 4.84 8.43
N ASP A 65 10.92 5.85 8.99
CA ASP A 65 10.47 6.48 10.23
C ASP A 65 9.13 7.21 10.04
N LEU A 66 8.92 7.78 8.85
CA LEU A 66 7.67 8.42 8.50
C LEU A 66 6.52 7.39 8.41
N PHE A 67 6.79 6.18 7.94
CA PHE A 67 5.81 5.09 7.94
C PHE A 67 5.36 4.75 9.37
N GLU A 68 6.29 4.64 10.31
CA GLU A 68 5.98 4.40 11.73
C GLU A 68 5.09 5.50 12.30
N ILE A 69 5.48 6.76 12.09
CA ILE A 69 4.76 7.92 12.63
C ILE A 69 3.34 8.02 12.07
N ILE A 70 3.14 7.76 10.78
CA ILE A 70 1.84 7.96 10.13
C ILE A 70 0.96 6.73 10.28
N TYR A 71 1.44 5.56 9.81
CA TYR A 71 0.58 4.39 9.64
C TYR A 71 0.38 3.62 10.94
N VAL A 72 1.44 3.39 11.72
CA VAL A 72 1.31 2.61 12.96
C VAL A 72 0.44 3.36 13.98
N ASN A 73 0.64 4.67 14.13
CA ASN A 73 -0.24 5.49 14.97
C ASN A 73 -1.70 5.50 14.49
N ARG A 74 -1.94 5.52 13.17
CA ARG A 74 -3.30 5.41 12.59
C ARG A 74 -3.92 4.06 12.95
N PHE A 75 -3.20 2.95 12.76
CA PHE A 75 -3.70 1.61 13.04
C PHE A 75 -3.97 1.41 14.53
N GLN A 76 -3.10 1.90 15.41
CA GLN A 76 -3.32 1.84 16.86
C GLN A 76 -4.61 2.55 17.26
N ARG A 77 -4.83 3.78 16.77
CA ARG A 77 -6.07 4.52 17.05
C ARG A 77 -7.32 3.79 16.56
N LEU A 78 -7.24 3.12 15.41
CA LEU A 78 -8.36 2.33 14.90
C LEU A 78 -8.60 1.09 15.77
N ARG A 79 -7.55 0.40 16.23
CA ARG A 79 -7.69 -0.73 17.15
C ARG A 79 -8.36 -0.30 18.46
N ASP A 80 -7.87 0.78 19.06
CA ASP A 80 -8.41 1.30 20.32
C ASP A 80 -9.90 1.65 20.21
N GLN A 81 -10.35 2.08 19.02
CA GLN A 81 -11.74 2.47 18.76
C GLN A 81 -12.67 1.30 18.42
N PHE A 82 -12.19 0.29 17.70
CA PHE A 82 -13.05 -0.74 17.10
C PHE A 82 -12.85 -2.14 17.66
N ARG A 83 -11.78 -2.39 18.44
CA ARG A 83 -11.39 -3.74 18.89
C ARG A 83 -11.11 -3.85 20.40
N SER A 84 -11.90 -3.14 21.21
CA SER A 84 -11.80 -3.17 22.68
C SER A 84 -11.86 -4.58 23.29
#